data_AF-A0A817PCS0-F1
#
_entry.id   AF-A0A817PCS0-F1
#
_cell.length_a   1.000
_cell.length_b   1.000
_cell.length_c   1.000
_cell.angle_alpha   90.00
_cell.angle_beta   90.00
_cell.angle_gamma   90.00
#
_symmetry.space_group_name_H-M   'P 1'
#
loop_
_entity.id
_entity.type
_entity.pdbx_description
1 polymer ?
#
loop_
_entity_poly.entity_id
_entity_poly.type
_entity_poly.pdbx_seq_one_letter_code
_entity_poly.pdbx_strand_id
1 'polypeptide(L)'
;MNNVAIFLGYGNGTFSPVTEFSTGDGSSPSFVQAGDFNNDHILDIAVANYGTSGIVVLFGFGDGSFLLGTEYQTGVGSTPYAFAIGDFENDFRLDVAVANEKSNDISIFLGYDRELYAGITLYSTGLGSQPHSVAIGDLNEDGLSDIVVANYRTDNIGILFGRNDGVFDTITTYSTGVGSAPYSLSVADFNRDNHLDIVVTNSETDTITILLGYSNGTFAIETTYSTGARSRPYTVSVGDFNNDHILDIAIANSGTNNIFLLYGYGNGLFGNKTSYALGYGYDPYSIAVTDLNQDGWTDIAIACYGTDHVETLIQRC
;
A
#
# COMPACT_ATOMS: atom_id res chain seq x y z
N MET A 1 -7.25 19.96 0.37
CA MET A 1 -7.76 19.74 1.73
C MET A 1 -6.59 19.25 2.56
N ASN A 2 -6.55 19.61 3.83
CA ASN A 2 -5.38 19.42 4.70
C ASN A 2 -5.75 18.53 5.90
N ASN A 3 -6.66 17.58 5.68
CA ASN A 3 -7.28 16.79 6.74
C ASN A 3 -7.27 15.30 6.38
N VAL A 4 -7.33 14.45 7.41
CA VAL A 4 -7.76 13.06 7.32
C VAL A 4 -9.18 12.94 7.86
N ALA A 5 -10.01 12.17 7.17
CA ALA A 5 -11.37 11.83 7.56
C ALA A 5 -11.41 10.47 8.27
N ILE A 6 -12.11 10.41 9.41
CA ILE A 6 -12.27 9.22 10.24
C ILE A 6 -13.75 8.83 10.29
N PHE A 7 -14.03 7.57 9.99
CA PHE A 7 -15.35 6.96 10.03
C PHE A 7 -15.32 5.81 11.05
N LEU A 8 -15.93 5.99 12.23
CA LEU A 8 -15.91 4.95 13.26
C LEU A 8 -16.94 3.87 12.93
N GLY A 9 -16.50 2.62 12.84
CA GLY A 9 -17.38 1.49 12.54
C GLY A 9 -18.31 1.14 13.71
N TYR A 10 -19.57 0.82 13.40
CA TYR A 10 -20.52 0.27 14.37
C TYR A 10 -20.42 -1.26 14.53
N GLY A 11 -19.50 -1.91 13.80
CA GLY A 11 -19.27 -3.36 13.82
C GLY A 11 -20.34 -4.17 13.07
N ASN A 12 -21.14 -3.52 12.24
CA ASN A 12 -22.18 -4.15 11.41
C ASN A 12 -22.04 -3.76 9.92
N GLY A 13 -20.85 -3.34 9.51
CA GLY A 13 -20.57 -2.82 8.16
C GLY A 13 -21.04 -1.37 7.93
N THR A 14 -21.51 -0.65 8.94
CA THR A 14 -21.87 0.78 8.83
C THR A 14 -20.99 1.66 9.72
N PHE A 15 -20.90 2.96 9.41
CA PHE A 15 -20.01 3.90 10.08
C PHE A 15 -20.75 5.10 10.69
N SER A 16 -20.14 5.70 11.70
CA SER A 16 -20.51 7.00 12.24
C SER A 16 -20.35 8.11 11.19
N PRO A 17 -20.96 9.29 11.42
CA PRO A 17 -20.60 10.49 10.67
C PRO A 17 -19.09 10.75 10.72
N VAL A 18 -18.57 11.33 9.64
CA VAL A 18 -17.16 11.66 9.48
C VAL A 18 -16.69 12.66 10.55
N THR A 19 -15.50 12.41 11.09
CA THR A 19 -14.74 13.39 11.88
C THR A 19 -13.44 13.69 11.16
N GLU A 20 -13.06 14.96 11.07
CA GLU A 20 -11.85 15.39 10.37
C GLU A 20 -10.78 15.87 11.33
N PHE A 21 -9.53 15.50 11.06
CA PHE A 21 -8.35 15.96 11.79
C PHE A 21 -7.38 16.62 10.82
N SER A 22 -6.89 17.81 11.17
CA SER A 22 -5.89 18.52 10.37
C SER A 22 -4.55 17.78 10.39
N THR A 23 -3.88 17.76 9.24
CA THR A 23 -2.53 17.22 9.03
C THR A 23 -1.47 18.32 8.92
N GLY A 24 -1.83 19.57 9.27
CA GLY A 24 -0.95 20.73 9.24
C GLY A 24 -1.22 21.71 8.09
N ASP A 25 -0.80 22.95 8.28
CA ASP A 25 -0.98 24.02 7.31
C ASP A 25 -0.15 23.79 6.05
N GLY A 26 -0.75 23.98 4.88
CA GLY A 26 -0.09 23.73 3.58
C GLY A 26 0.10 22.25 3.22
N SER A 27 -0.29 21.32 4.10
CA SER A 27 -0.28 19.89 3.79
C SER A 27 -1.20 19.54 2.63
N SER A 28 -0.93 18.39 2.01
CA SER A 28 -1.80 17.80 0.99
C SER A 28 -1.69 16.29 1.14
N PRO A 29 -2.48 15.68 2.05
CA PRO A 29 -2.43 14.25 2.33
C PRO A 29 -2.58 13.42 1.05
N SER A 30 -1.66 12.49 0.83
CA SER A 30 -1.65 11.56 -0.32
C SER A 30 -1.88 10.11 0.08
N PHE A 31 -1.45 9.73 1.28
CA PHE A 31 -1.54 8.36 1.78
C PHE A 31 -1.64 8.36 3.30
N VAL A 32 -2.33 7.35 3.85
CA VAL A 32 -2.48 7.16 5.29
C VAL A 32 -2.32 5.68 5.65
N GLN A 33 -1.77 5.41 6.83
CA GLN A 33 -1.69 4.07 7.40
C GLN A 33 -1.81 4.14 8.92
N ALA A 34 -2.49 3.17 9.53
CA ALA A 34 -2.56 3.04 10.97
C ALA A 34 -1.43 2.15 11.51
N GLY A 35 -0.95 2.48 12.71
CA GLY A 35 0.10 1.73 13.41
C GLY A 35 0.30 2.27 14.82
N ASP A 36 0.94 1.51 15.70
CA ASP A 36 1.32 1.95 17.05
C ASP A 36 2.72 2.57 16.98
N PHE A 37 2.81 3.85 16.62
CA PHE A 37 4.09 4.50 16.32
C PHE A 37 4.82 4.95 17.59
N ASN A 38 4.12 5.03 18.72
CA ASN A 38 4.68 5.44 20.00
C ASN A 38 4.78 4.31 21.05
N ASN A 39 4.44 3.08 20.66
CA ASN A 39 4.44 1.86 21.48
C ASN A 39 3.56 1.95 22.74
N ASP A 40 2.40 2.63 22.66
CA ASP A 40 1.43 2.73 23.75
C ASP A 40 0.26 1.74 23.63
N HIS A 41 0.27 0.88 22.60
CA HIS A 41 -0.75 -0.09 22.24
C HIS A 41 -2.09 0.51 21.80
N ILE A 42 -2.08 1.79 21.42
CA ILE A 42 -3.19 2.48 20.78
C ILE A 42 -2.78 2.75 19.32
N LEU A 43 -3.72 2.58 18.40
CA LEU A 43 -3.46 2.88 17.00
C LEU A 43 -3.37 4.39 16.79
N ASP A 44 -2.25 4.81 16.22
CA ASP A 44 -2.02 6.13 15.65
C ASP A 44 -2.25 6.10 14.12
N ILE A 45 -2.18 7.27 13.48
CA ILE A 45 -2.28 7.40 12.02
C ILE A 45 -1.08 8.17 11.49
N ALA A 46 -0.27 7.54 10.64
CA ALA A 46 0.73 8.25 9.86
C ALA A 46 0.13 8.74 8.53
N VAL A 47 0.57 9.92 8.09
CA VAL A 47 0.08 10.58 6.87
C VAL A 47 1.26 11.08 6.06
N ALA A 48 1.32 10.70 4.78
CA ALA A 48 2.19 11.33 3.80
C ALA A 48 1.57 12.64 3.31
N ASN A 49 2.31 13.74 3.45
CA ASN A 49 1.90 15.06 3.01
C ASN A 49 2.67 15.49 1.75
N TYR A 50 2.02 15.35 0.61
CA TYR A 50 2.56 15.71 -0.69
C TYR A 50 3.00 17.19 -0.78
N GLY A 51 2.24 18.09 -0.14
CA GLY A 51 2.41 19.54 -0.23
C GLY A 51 3.56 20.11 0.60
N THR A 52 3.90 19.46 1.72
CA THR A 52 4.91 19.90 2.69
C THR A 52 6.16 19.03 2.69
N SER A 53 6.25 18.04 1.78
CA SER A 53 7.39 17.13 1.66
C SER A 53 7.71 16.39 2.96
N GLY A 54 6.67 15.95 3.68
CA GLY A 54 6.81 15.37 5.00
C GLY A 54 5.84 14.24 5.31
N ILE A 55 6.11 13.51 6.39
CA ILE A 55 5.18 12.61 7.06
C ILE A 55 4.84 13.19 8.43
N VAL A 56 3.57 13.11 8.82
CA VAL A 56 3.12 13.44 10.17
C VAL A 56 2.43 12.25 10.81
N VAL A 57 2.56 12.10 12.13
CA VAL A 57 1.83 11.10 12.92
C VAL A 57 0.77 11.82 13.74
N LEU A 58 -0.46 11.34 13.67
CA LEU A 58 -1.61 11.71 14.49
C LEU A 58 -1.71 10.66 15.60
N PHE A 59 -1.31 11.01 16.82
CA PHE A 59 -1.28 10.08 17.95
C PHE A 59 -2.68 9.82 18.51
N GLY A 60 -3.08 8.57 18.60
CA GLY A 60 -4.42 8.15 19.00
C GLY A 60 -4.62 8.15 20.50
N PHE A 61 -5.84 8.46 20.95
CA PHE A 61 -6.24 8.30 22.35
C PHE A 61 -7.13 7.06 22.60
N GLY A 62 -7.40 6.27 21.56
CA GLY A 62 -8.19 5.04 21.63
C GLY A 62 -9.71 5.25 21.63
N ASP A 63 -10.18 6.49 21.64
CA ASP A 63 -11.59 6.87 21.57
C ASP A 63 -11.99 7.47 20.21
N GLY A 64 -11.08 7.39 19.22
CA GLY A 64 -11.24 8.00 17.90
C GLY A 64 -10.80 9.46 17.82
N SER A 65 -10.26 10.04 18.90
CA SER A 65 -9.58 11.34 18.89
C SER A 65 -8.07 11.19 18.70
N PHE A 66 -7.47 12.22 18.10
CA PHE A 66 -6.05 12.24 17.75
C PHE A 66 -5.37 13.56 18.11
N LEU A 67 -4.09 13.48 18.45
CA LEU A 67 -3.19 14.62 18.64
C LEU A 67 -2.24 14.73 17.44
N LEU A 68 -2.19 15.89 16.80
CA LEU A 68 -1.23 16.15 15.73
C LEU A 68 0.20 16.18 16.28
N GLY A 69 1.05 15.29 15.76
CA GLY A 69 2.47 15.20 16.10
C GLY A 69 3.36 16.12 15.24
N THR A 70 4.67 15.89 15.36
CA THR A 70 5.70 16.57 14.57
C THR A 70 5.67 16.10 13.11
N GLU A 71 5.95 17.01 12.19
CA GLU A 71 6.18 16.66 10.78
C GLU A 71 7.66 16.34 10.52
N TYR A 72 7.90 15.18 9.92
CA TYR A 72 9.23 14.66 9.57
C TYR A 72 9.46 14.82 8.07
N GLN A 73 10.50 15.56 7.69
CA GLN A 73 10.77 15.88 6.29
C GLN A 73 11.37 14.69 5.54
N THR A 74 10.79 14.36 4.39
CA THR A 74 11.17 13.20 3.56
C THR A 74 12.35 13.49 2.62
N GLY A 75 12.95 14.68 2.69
CA GLY A 75 14.11 15.07 1.87
C GLY A 75 13.82 16.29 1.00
N VAL A 76 14.89 16.96 0.55
CA VAL A 76 14.79 18.23 -0.18
C VAL A 76 14.14 18.02 -1.55
N GLY A 77 13.00 18.68 -1.78
CA GLY A 77 12.28 18.57 -3.05
C GLY A 77 11.54 17.25 -3.25
N SER A 78 11.44 16.43 -2.19
CA SER A 78 10.66 15.20 -2.19
C SER A 78 9.15 15.49 -2.25
N THR A 79 8.38 14.49 -2.66
CA THR A 79 6.91 14.53 -2.62
C THR A 79 6.41 13.16 -2.21
N PRO A 80 6.16 12.92 -0.92
CA PRO A 80 5.79 11.61 -0.42
C PRO A 80 4.42 11.22 -0.98
N TYR A 81 4.37 10.09 -1.65
CA TYR A 81 3.19 9.61 -2.38
C TYR A 81 2.52 8.45 -1.67
N ALA A 82 3.33 7.49 -1.21
CA ALA A 82 2.91 6.35 -0.42
C ALA A 82 4.03 5.99 0.57
N PHE A 83 3.70 5.25 1.61
CA PHE A 83 4.69 4.69 2.52
C PHE A 83 4.27 3.31 2.98
N ALA A 84 5.23 2.55 3.51
CA ALA A 84 4.99 1.30 4.21
C ALA A 84 5.74 1.33 5.54
N ILE A 85 5.20 0.60 6.51
CA ILE A 85 5.76 0.47 7.86
C ILE A 85 6.24 -0.96 8.09
N GLY A 86 7.32 -1.10 8.85
CA GLY A 86 7.92 -2.39 9.20
C GLY A 86 9.02 -2.21 10.24
N ASP A 87 9.63 -3.30 10.68
CA ASP A 87 10.81 -3.27 11.56
C ASP A 87 12.03 -3.63 10.70
N PHE A 88 12.87 -2.64 10.40
CA PHE A 88 13.99 -2.72 9.47
C PHE A 88 15.30 -3.05 10.20
N GLU A 89 15.36 -2.86 11.53
CA GLU A 89 16.52 -3.19 12.37
C GLU A 89 16.27 -4.31 13.40
N ASN A 90 15.10 -4.93 13.40
CA ASN A 90 14.68 -5.97 14.35
C ASN A 90 14.69 -5.47 15.81
N ASP A 91 14.27 -4.23 16.04
CA ASP A 91 14.23 -3.61 17.37
C ASP A 91 12.82 -3.51 17.98
N PHE A 92 11.83 -4.05 17.27
CA PHE A 92 10.40 -4.06 17.57
C PHE A 92 9.72 -2.69 17.58
N ARG A 93 10.31 -1.68 16.93
CA ARG A 93 9.65 -0.40 16.65
C ARG A 93 9.20 -0.33 15.19
N LEU A 94 8.22 0.52 14.93
CA LEU A 94 7.79 0.79 13.57
C LEU A 94 8.70 1.83 12.91
N ASP A 95 9.32 1.40 11.82
CA ASP A 95 10.06 2.20 10.87
C ASP A 95 9.17 2.53 9.67
N VAL A 96 9.61 3.49 8.85
CA VAL A 96 8.83 3.98 7.72
C VAL A 96 9.69 4.11 6.47
N ALA A 97 9.27 3.43 5.41
CA ALA A 97 9.82 3.59 4.06
C ALA A 97 8.86 4.41 3.20
N VAL A 98 9.30 5.57 2.72
CA VAL A 98 8.46 6.55 2.01
C VAL A 98 8.86 6.65 0.55
N ALA A 99 7.92 6.39 -0.35
CA ALA A 99 8.09 6.60 -1.79
C ALA A 99 7.91 8.07 -2.16
N ASN A 100 8.97 8.72 -2.65
CA ASN A 100 8.94 10.11 -3.06
C ASN A 100 8.89 10.26 -4.58
N GLU A 101 7.71 10.61 -5.09
CA GLU A 101 7.41 10.64 -6.53
C GLU A 101 8.40 11.53 -7.32
N LYS A 102 8.64 12.77 -6.88
CA LYS A 102 9.45 13.74 -7.66
C LYS A 102 10.96 13.60 -7.48
N SER A 103 11.42 13.18 -6.31
CA SER A 103 12.86 13.01 -6.04
C SER A 103 13.39 11.66 -6.54
N ASN A 104 12.52 10.70 -6.88
CA ASN A 104 12.89 9.38 -7.39
C ASN A 104 13.74 8.58 -6.39
N ASP A 105 13.31 8.63 -5.13
CA ASP A 105 13.95 7.93 -4.02
C ASP A 105 12.94 7.39 -3.01
N ILE A 106 13.42 6.48 -2.16
CA ILE A 106 12.79 6.06 -0.93
C ILE A 106 13.50 6.74 0.23
N SER A 107 12.74 7.33 1.16
CA SER A 107 13.26 7.83 2.44
C SER A 107 12.96 6.82 3.55
N ILE A 108 13.98 6.48 4.34
CA ILE A 108 13.86 5.60 5.49
C ILE A 108 13.91 6.43 6.77
N PHE A 109 12.88 6.28 7.61
CA PHE A 109 12.84 6.75 8.98
C PHE A 109 12.89 5.54 9.90
N LEU A 110 13.85 5.51 10.82
CA LEU A 110 13.90 4.49 11.86
C LEU A 110 13.09 4.94 13.08
N GLY A 111 12.48 4.02 13.79
CA GLY A 111 11.71 4.24 15.00
C GLY A 111 12.64 4.54 16.17
N TYR A 112 12.35 5.60 16.92
CA TYR A 112 13.18 6.00 18.06
C TYR A 112 12.34 6.41 19.27
N ASP A 113 12.37 5.55 20.30
CA ASP A 113 11.59 5.71 21.52
C ASP A 113 10.07 5.79 21.23
N ARG A 114 9.49 6.99 21.29
CA ARG A 114 8.05 7.25 21.06
C ARG A 114 7.76 8.07 19.81
N GLU A 115 8.76 8.22 18.94
CA GLU A 115 8.72 9.07 17.77
C GLU A 115 9.50 8.45 16.61
N LEU A 116 9.40 9.05 15.42
CA LEU A 116 10.31 8.74 14.33
C LEU A 116 11.65 9.45 14.52
N TYR A 117 12.74 8.77 14.18
CA TYR A 117 14.05 9.40 14.09
C TYR A 117 14.11 10.33 12.89
N ALA A 118 14.41 11.61 13.12
CA ALA A 118 14.45 12.61 12.05
C ALA A 118 15.63 12.45 11.07
N GLY A 119 16.61 11.59 11.37
CA GLY A 119 17.70 11.28 10.44
C GLY A 119 17.22 10.31 9.38
N ILE A 120 17.12 10.78 8.13
CA ILE A 120 16.70 9.94 6.99
C ILE A 120 17.89 9.38 6.23
N THR A 121 17.72 8.16 5.73
CA THR A 121 18.56 7.60 4.66
C THR A 121 17.79 7.57 3.36
N LEU A 122 18.43 7.98 2.25
CA LEU A 122 17.80 8.04 0.93
C LEU A 122 18.35 6.95 0.01
N TYR A 123 17.43 6.24 -0.66
CA TYR A 123 17.75 5.22 -1.64
C TYR A 123 17.16 5.59 -2.99
N SER A 124 17.99 5.77 -4.02
CA SER A 124 17.50 6.09 -5.36
C SER A 124 16.74 4.91 -5.96
N THR A 125 15.59 5.19 -6.58
CA THR A 125 14.80 4.21 -7.33
C THR A 125 15.06 4.28 -8.84
N GLY A 126 16.05 5.07 -9.26
CA GLY A 126 16.42 5.30 -10.66
C GLY A 126 15.95 6.65 -11.18
N LEU A 127 16.72 7.25 -12.10
CA LEU A 127 16.42 8.59 -12.60
C LEU A 127 15.07 8.63 -13.33
N GLY A 128 14.14 9.44 -12.80
CA GLY A 128 12.81 9.61 -13.38
C GLY A 128 11.88 8.42 -13.19
N SER A 129 12.10 7.59 -12.17
CA SER A 129 11.29 6.41 -11.82
C SER A 129 9.86 6.73 -11.38
N GLN A 130 9.65 7.85 -10.67
CA GLN A 130 8.38 8.21 -10.02
C GLN A 130 7.80 7.06 -9.19
N PRO A 131 8.34 6.78 -8.00
CA PRO A 131 7.83 5.69 -7.16
C PRO A 131 6.44 6.03 -6.62
N HIS A 132 5.46 5.13 -6.82
CA HIS A 132 4.04 5.34 -6.47
C HIS A 132 3.53 4.44 -5.34
N SER A 133 4.18 3.29 -5.13
CA SER A 133 3.75 2.34 -4.10
C SER A 133 4.98 1.64 -3.54
N VAL A 134 4.88 1.26 -2.27
CA VAL A 134 5.92 0.58 -1.52
C VAL A 134 5.29 -0.50 -0.65
N ALA A 135 5.96 -1.64 -0.50
CA ALA A 135 5.60 -2.71 0.41
C ALA A 135 6.85 -3.31 1.05
N ILE A 136 6.65 -3.98 2.18
CA ILE A 136 7.70 -4.60 2.99
C ILE A 136 7.47 -6.11 3.05
N GLY A 137 8.56 -6.89 3.02
CA GLY A 137 8.56 -8.32 3.26
C GLY A 137 9.98 -8.90 3.23
N ASP A 138 10.21 -10.06 3.83
CA ASP A 138 11.47 -10.81 3.68
C ASP A 138 11.43 -11.59 2.36
N LEU A 139 11.94 -10.99 1.29
CA LEU A 139 11.82 -11.47 -0.09
C LEU A 139 12.96 -12.43 -0.46
N ASN A 140 14.01 -12.50 0.34
CA ASN A 140 15.17 -13.35 0.12
C ASN A 140 15.38 -14.41 1.22
N GLU A 141 14.49 -14.46 2.22
CA GLU A 141 14.47 -15.38 3.37
C GLU A 141 15.69 -15.28 4.29
N ASP A 142 16.27 -14.09 4.42
CA ASP A 142 17.40 -13.84 5.33
C ASP A 142 16.99 -13.36 6.73
N GLY A 143 15.69 -13.17 6.96
CA GLY A 143 15.12 -12.70 8.22
C GLY A 143 15.15 -11.18 8.41
N LEU A 144 15.48 -10.42 7.37
CA LEU A 144 15.45 -8.96 7.36
C LEU A 144 14.31 -8.46 6.47
N SER A 145 13.78 -7.28 6.82
CA SER A 145 12.78 -6.62 6.00
C SER A 145 13.41 -6.09 4.71
N ASP A 146 12.87 -6.48 3.55
CA ASP A 146 13.16 -5.89 2.24
C ASP A 146 12.07 -4.91 1.82
N ILE A 147 12.39 -4.04 0.86
CA ILE A 147 11.45 -3.06 0.30
C ILE A 147 11.21 -3.36 -1.18
N VAL A 148 9.95 -3.45 -1.58
CA VAL A 148 9.53 -3.42 -3.00
C VAL A 148 8.91 -2.07 -3.31
N VAL A 149 9.26 -1.48 -4.45
CA VAL A 149 8.71 -0.22 -4.95
C VAL A 149 8.17 -0.35 -6.37
N ALA A 150 6.99 0.22 -6.63
CA ALA A 150 6.43 0.37 -7.97
C ALA A 150 6.91 1.68 -8.60
N ASN A 151 7.69 1.59 -9.69
CA ASN A 151 8.26 2.74 -10.39
C ASN A 151 7.44 3.10 -11.63
N TYR A 152 6.48 4.01 -11.45
CA TYR A 152 5.44 4.35 -12.42
C TYR A 152 5.97 4.76 -13.80
N ARG A 153 7.08 5.49 -13.89
CA ARG A 153 7.58 5.99 -15.18
C ARG A 153 8.58 5.08 -15.88
N THR A 154 9.23 4.20 -15.13
CA THR A 154 10.28 3.32 -15.67
C THR A 154 9.77 1.90 -15.93
N ASP A 155 8.46 1.66 -15.80
CA ASP A 155 7.79 0.41 -16.18
C ASP A 155 8.42 -0.83 -15.52
N ASN A 156 8.74 -0.70 -14.24
CA ASN A 156 9.34 -1.75 -13.43
C ASN A 156 8.93 -1.64 -11.96
N ILE A 157 9.12 -2.74 -11.24
CA ILE A 157 9.32 -2.69 -9.81
C ILE A 157 10.82 -2.66 -9.50
N GLY A 158 11.17 -2.10 -8.35
CA GLY A 158 12.49 -2.21 -7.77
C GLY A 158 12.44 -2.88 -6.40
N ILE A 159 13.50 -3.59 -6.04
CA ILE A 159 13.67 -4.26 -4.76
C ILE A 159 14.97 -3.77 -4.11
N LEU A 160 14.87 -3.31 -2.88
CA LEU A 160 15.98 -2.94 -2.01
C LEU A 160 16.06 -4.02 -0.92
N PHE A 161 17.09 -4.87 -0.98
CA PHE A 161 17.28 -5.92 0.02
C PHE A 161 17.83 -5.34 1.32
N GLY A 162 17.22 -5.72 2.43
CA GLY A 162 17.58 -5.33 3.78
C GLY A 162 18.95 -5.83 4.16
N ARG A 163 19.60 -5.05 5.02
CA ARG A 163 20.83 -5.37 5.73
C ARG A 163 20.60 -5.03 7.20
N ASN A 164 21.50 -5.52 8.05
CA ASN A 164 21.48 -5.15 9.45
C ASN A 164 21.49 -3.61 9.63
N ASP A 165 20.89 -3.17 10.73
CA ASP A 165 20.86 -1.77 11.17
C ASP A 165 20.06 -0.82 10.24
N GLY A 166 18.99 -1.31 9.60
CA GLY A 166 18.06 -0.48 8.82
C GLY A 166 18.65 0.06 7.50
N VAL A 167 19.70 -0.59 6.98
CA VAL A 167 20.37 -0.24 5.73
C VAL A 167 19.94 -1.17 4.61
N PHE A 168 19.88 -0.70 3.37
CA PHE A 168 19.51 -1.50 2.20
C PHE A 168 20.60 -1.56 1.14
N ASP A 169 20.65 -2.65 0.38
CA ASP A 169 21.49 -2.82 -0.81
C ASP A 169 20.99 -1.92 -1.96
N THR A 170 21.78 -1.84 -3.03
CA THR A 170 21.37 -1.11 -4.25
C THR A 170 20.17 -1.77 -4.92
N ILE A 171 19.28 -0.95 -5.46
CA ILE A 171 18.02 -1.43 -6.06
C ILE A 171 18.24 -2.42 -7.21
N THR A 172 17.51 -3.53 -7.17
CA THR A 172 17.39 -4.51 -8.27
C THR A 172 16.03 -4.32 -8.94
N THR A 173 15.97 -4.27 -10.27
CA THR A 173 14.72 -3.94 -10.98
C THR A 173 14.20 -5.09 -11.83
N TYR A 174 12.87 -5.21 -11.90
CA TYR A 174 12.14 -6.19 -12.70
C TYR A 174 11.09 -5.47 -13.53
N SER A 175 11.17 -5.58 -14.87
CA SER A 175 10.21 -4.91 -15.74
C SER A 175 8.81 -5.47 -15.55
N THR A 176 7.81 -4.60 -15.56
CA THR A 176 6.37 -4.96 -15.56
C THR A 176 5.75 -4.90 -16.97
N GLY A 177 6.57 -4.63 -17.99
CA GLY A 177 6.18 -4.50 -19.39
C GLY A 177 6.22 -3.05 -19.89
N VAL A 178 6.61 -2.83 -21.14
CA VAL A 178 6.76 -1.48 -21.72
C VAL A 178 5.43 -0.72 -21.70
N GLY A 179 5.44 0.48 -21.13
CA GLY A 179 4.27 1.35 -20.98
C GLY A 179 3.25 0.86 -19.95
N SER A 180 3.65 -0.04 -19.04
CA SER A 180 2.77 -0.60 -18.00
C SER A 180 2.34 0.42 -16.96
N ALA A 181 3.24 1.32 -16.59
CA ALA A 181 3.05 2.29 -15.52
C ALA A 181 2.55 1.65 -14.21
N PRO A 182 3.41 0.90 -13.49
CA PRO A 182 3.01 0.20 -12.28
C PRO A 182 2.61 1.21 -11.19
N TYR A 183 1.44 1.03 -10.60
CA TYR A 183 0.82 2.02 -9.71
C TYR A 183 0.77 1.57 -8.25
N SER A 184 0.31 0.35 -8.01
CA SER A 184 0.22 -0.27 -6.68
C SER A 184 0.76 -1.69 -6.73
N LEU A 185 1.27 -2.15 -5.59
CA LEU A 185 1.72 -3.52 -5.42
C LEU A 185 1.30 -4.10 -4.07
N SER A 186 1.34 -5.43 -3.97
CA SER A 186 1.19 -6.17 -2.71
C SER A 186 2.09 -7.40 -2.75
N VAL A 187 2.51 -7.85 -1.57
CA VAL A 187 3.42 -8.97 -1.37
C VAL A 187 2.72 -10.05 -0.56
N ALA A 188 2.72 -11.29 -1.05
CA ALA A 188 2.16 -12.45 -0.36
C ALA A 188 2.60 -13.74 -1.05
N ASP A 189 2.50 -14.89 -0.37
CA ASP A 189 2.73 -16.21 -0.98
C ASP A 189 1.46 -16.67 -1.74
N PHE A 190 1.42 -16.50 -3.06
CA PHE A 190 0.26 -16.83 -3.90
C PHE A 190 0.26 -18.29 -4.38
N ASN A 191 1.40 -18.96 -4.31
CA ASN A 191 1.58 -20.32 -4.83
C ASN A 191 1.81 -21.39 -3.74
N ARG A 192 1.85 -20.96 -2.47
CA ARG A 192 2.04 -21.76 -1.26
C ARG A 192 3.37 -22.51 -1.23
N ASP A 193 4.42 -21.93 -1.80
CA ASP A 193 5.77 -22.47 -1.73
C ASP A 193 6.61 -21.92 -0.56
N ASN A 194 6.02 -21.01 0.23
CA ASN A 194 6.61 -20.23 1.33
C ASN A 194 7.58 -19.13 0.90
N HIS A 195 7.65 -18.80 -0.40
CA HIS A 195 8.34 -17.63 -0.89
C HIS A 195 7.32 -16.50 -1.09
N LEU A 196 7.70 -15.28 -0.73
CA LEU A 196 6.86 -14.12 -1.00
C LEU A 196 6.86 -13.82 -2.51
N ASP A 197 5.67 -13.72 -3.08
CA ASP A 197 5.41 -13.29 -4.45
C ASP A 197 4.93 -11.83 -4.48
N ILE A 198 4.85 -11.25 -5.68
CA ILE A 198 4.46 -9.84 -5.86
C ILE A 198 3.35 -9.75 -6.90
N VAL A 199 2.25 -9.06 -6.56
CA VAL A 199 1.24 -8.60 -7.52
C VAL A 199 1.41 -7.11 -7.75
N VAL A 200 1.30 -6.67 -9.01
CA VAL A 200 1.44 -5.27 -9.42
C VAL A 200 0.29 -4.87 -10.32
N THR A 201 -0.34 -3.72 -10.07
CA THR A 201 -1.29 -3.07 -11.00
C THR A 201 -0.54 -2.22 -12.02
N ASN A 202 -0.90 -2.37 -13.29
CA ASN A 202 -0.31 -1.63 -14.40
C ASN A 202 -1.38 -0.74 -15.02
N SER A 203 -1.39 0.54 -14.64
CA SER A 203 -2.53 1.42 -14.90
C SER A 203 -2.71 1.78 -16.38
N GLU A 204 -1.63 1.76 -17.17
CA GLU A 204 -1.66 2.19 -18.58
C GLU A 204 -1.81 1.02 -19.56
N THR A 205 -1.54 -0.22 -19.13
CA THR A 205 -1.79 -1.44 -19.91
C THR A 205 -3.10 -2.16 -19.56
N ASP A 206 -3.84 -1.69 -18.55
CA ASP A 206 -5.07 -2.33 -18.05
C ASP A 206 -4.83 -3.80 -17.65
N THR A 207 -3.79 -4.03 -16.86
CA THR A 207 -3.42 -5.36 -16.38
C THR A 207 -2.99 -5.37 -14.93
N ILE A 208 -2.97 -6.56 -14.34
CA ILE A 208 -2.08 -6.89 -13.23
C ILE A 208 -1.00 -7.87 -13.70
N THR A 209 0.16 -7.84 -13.06
CA THR A 209 1.25 -8.80 -13.28
C THR A 209 1.59 -9.49 -11.96
N ILE A 210 1.72 -10.81 -11.99
CA ILE A 210 2.20 -11.63 -10.87
C ILE A 210 3.65 -12.01 -11.14
N LEU A 211 4.52 -11.69 -10.19
CA LEU A 211 5.91 -12.13 -10.17
C LEU A 211 6.08 -13.13 -9.04
N LEU A 212 6.46 -14.36 -9.39
CA LEU A 212 6.74 -15.39 -8.38
C LEU A 212 8.14 -15.19 -7.81
N GLY A 213 8.24 -15.28 -6.49
CA GLY A 213 9.49 -15.27 -5.74
C GLY A 213 10.18 -16.61 -5.79
N TYR A 214 11.49 -16.59 -5.61
CA TYR A 214 12.31 -17.79 -5.46
C TYR A 214 13.21 -17.62 -4.25
N SER A 215 13.59 -18.74 -3.62
CA SER A 215 14.43 -18.81 -2.41
C SER A 215 15.80 -18.12 -2.49
N ASN A 216 16.17 -17.54 -3.63
CA ASN A 216 17.42 -16.81 -3.84
C ASN A 216 17.19 -15.29 -3.95
N GLY A 217 15.97 -14.81 -3.62
CA GLY A 217 15.57 -13.41 -3.74
C GLY A 217 15.35 -12.95 -5.18
N THR A 218 15.26 -13.86 -6.16
CA THR A 218 14.94 -13.50 -7.54
C THR A 218 13.46 -13.65 -7.84
N PHE A 219 12.99 -12.92 -8.84
CA PHE A 219 11.59 -12.90 -9.25
C PHE A 219 11.46 -13.15 -10.74
N ALA A 220 10.41 -13.88 -11.14
CA ALA A 220 10.07 -14.06 -12.54
C ALA A 220 8.59 -13.73 -12.77
N ILE A 221 8.30 -13.06 -13.89
CA ILE A 221 6.91 -12.89 -14.32
C ILE A 221 6.34 -14.27 -14.63
N GLU A 222 5.29 -14.64 -13.91
CA GLU A 222 4.55 -15.87 -14.17
C GLU A 222 3.39 -15.59 -15.13
N THR A 223 2.54 -14.63 -14.82
CA THR A 223 1.35 -14.33 -15.63
C THR A 223 0.92 -12.87 -15.50
N THR A 224 0.36 -12.35 -16.59
CA THR A 224 -0.31 -11.05 -16.65
C THR A 224 -1.80 -11.26 -16.93
N TYR A 225 -2.67 -10.64 -16.12
CA TYR A 225 -4.12 -10.73 -16.26
C TYR A 225 -4.70 -9.39 -16.71
N SER A 226 -5.61 -9.39 -17.67
CA SER A 226 -6.29 -8.17 -18.09
C SER A 226 -7.41 -7.78 -17.13
N THR A 227 -7.36 -6.52 -16.68
CA THR A 227 -8.42 -5.88 -15.91
C THR A 227 -9.50 -5.24 -16.81
N GLY A 228 -9.41 -5.45 -18.13
CA GLY A 228 -10.38 -5.00 -19.12
C GLY A 228 -10.02 -3.63 -19.71
N ALA A 229 -10.41 -3.39 -20.95
CA ALA A 229 -10.01 -2.19 -21.67
C ALA A 229 -10.44 -0.90 -20.95
N ARG A 230 -9.50 0.02 -20.77
CA ARG A 230 -9.64 1.31 -20.08
C ARG A 230 -10.01 1.20 -18.61
N SER A 231 -9.68 0.08 -17.95
CA SER A 231 -10.01 -0.11 -16.54
C SER A 231 -9.12 0.71 -15.62
N ARG A 232 -7.87 1.02 -16.03
CA ARG A 232 -6.89 1.79 -15.26
C ARG A 232 -6.82 1.30 -13.80
N PRO A 233 -6.27 0.10 -13.56
CA PRO A 233 -6.19 -0.46 -12.21
C PRO A 233 -5.26 0.41 -11.35
N TYR A 234 -5.75 0.93 -10.22
CA TYR A 234 -5.00 1.80 -9.32
C TYR A 234 -4.46 1.01 -8.15
N THR A 235 -5.32 0.53 -7.26
CA THR A 235 -4.92 -0.21 -6.05
C THR A 235 -5.20 -1.69 -6.18
N VAL A 236 -4.30 -2.51 -5.61
CA VAL A 236 -4.49 -3.94 -5.38
C VAL A 236 -4.46 -4.23 -3.88
N SER A 237 -5.28 -5.20 -3.46
CA SER A 237 -5.24 -5.77 -2.12
C SER A 237 -5.45 -7.28 -2.19
N VAL A 238 -4.99 -7.98 -1.17
CA VAL A 238 -4.93 -9.45 -1.12
C VAL A 238 -5.66 -9.92 0.14
N GLY A 239 -6.47 -10.96 0.00
CA GLY A 239 -7.23 -11.54 1.11
C GLY A 239 -7.98 -12.79 0.65
N ASP A 240 -8.58 -13.52 1.58
CA ASP A 240 -9.49 -14.64 1.27
C ASP A 240 -10.92 -14.08 1.19
N PHE A 241 -11.43 -13.81 -0.03
CA PHE A 241 -12.75 -13.19 -0.20
C PHE A 241 -13.87 -14.22 -0.38
N ASN A 242 -13.52 -15.50 -0.56
CA ASN A 242 -14.47 -16.58 -0.80
C ASN A 242 -14.49 -17.65 0.32
N ASN A 243 -13.68 -17.46 1.37
CA ASN A 243 -13.50 -18.34 2.53
C ASN A 243 -13.02 -19.77 2.17
N ASP A 244 -12.16 -19.90 1.14
CA ASP A 244 -11.52 -21.16 0.77
C ASP A 244 -10.07 -21.30 1.31
N HIS A 245 -9.62 -20.31 2.09
CA HIS A 245 -8.29 -20.17 2.67
C HIS A 245 -7.15 -19.99 1.67
N ILE A 246 -7.46 -19.74 0.39
CA ILE A 246 -6.52 -19.35 -0.66
C ILE A 246 -6.55 -17.82 -0.79
N LEU A 247 -5.39 -17.22 -1.03
CA LEU A 247 -5.32 -15.79 -1.26
C LEU A 247 -5.90 -15.45 -2.64
N ASP A 248 -6.82 -14.50 -2.62
CA ASP A 248 -7.45 -13.87 -3.76
C ASP A 248 -6.94 -12.43 -3.94
N ILE A 249 -7.27 -11.83 -5.07
CA ILE A 249 -6.86 -10.47 -5.41
C ILE A 249 -8.09 -9.58 -5.63
N ALA A 250 -8.14 -8.45 -4.93
CA ALA A 250 -9.07 -7.35 -5.16
C ALA A 250 -8.38 -6.18 -5.88
N ILE A 251 -9.01 -5.62 -6.91
CA ILE A 251 -8.45 -4.53 -7.73
C ILE A 251 -9.47 -3.40 -7.88
N ALA A 252 -9.06 -2.18 -7.53
CA ALA A 252 -9.79 -0.96 -7.80
C ALA A 252 -9.50 -0.45 -9.23
N ASN A 253 -10.51 -0.47 -10.10
CA ASN A 253 -10.40 0.02 -11.46
C ASN A 253 -11.08 1.37 -11.60
N SER A 254 -10.27 2.42 -11.62
CA SER A 254 -10.72 3.81 -11.64
C SER A 254 -11.46 4.14 -12.94
N GLY A 255 -10.88 3.72 -14.08
CA GLY A 255 -11.41 4.00 -15.42
C GLY A 255 -12.76 3.33 -15.72
N THR A 256 -13.03 2.15 -15.15
CA THR A 256 -14.30 1.42 -15.31
C THR A 256 -15.23 1.50 -14.11
N ASN A 257 -14.86 2.23 -13.04
CA ASN A 257 -15.65 2.45 -11.83
C ASN A 257 -16.18 1.16 -11.17
N ASN A 258 -15.28 0.19 -10.96
CA ASN A 258 -15.63 -1.11 -10.40
C ASN A 258 -14.47 -1.73 -9.62
N ILE A 259 -14.83 -2.66 -8.72
CA ILE A 259 -13.89 -3.58 -8.08
C ILE A 259 -13.90 -4.90 -8.83
N PHE A 260 -12.72 -5.44 -9.10
CA PHE A 260 -12.54 -6.81 -9.58
C PHE A 260 -12.06 -7.70 -8.45
N LEU A 261 -12.63 -8.90 -8.37
CA LEU A 261 -12.09 -10.01 -7.59
C LEU A 261 -11.56 -11.10 -8.53
N LEU A 262 -10.33 -11.53 -8.32
CA LEU A 262 -9.69 -12.67 -8.97
C LEU A 262 -9.43 -13.73 -7.91
N TYR A 263 -10.12 -14.87 -8.02
CA TYR A 263 -9.99 -15.94 -7.04
C TYR A 263 -8.75 -16.79 -7.29
N GLY A 264 -7.95 -17.04 -6.25
CA GLY A 264 -6.71 -17.80 -6.36
C GLY A 264 -6.96 -19.29 -6.50
N TYR A 265 -6.04 -19.99 -7.18
CA TYR A 265 -5.99 -21.45 -7.18
C TYR A 265 -4.94 -22.01 -6.22
N GLY A 266 -4.15 -21.14 -5.56
CA GLY A 266 -3.12 -21.52 -4.60
C GLY A 266 -1.86 -22.11 -5.25
N ASN A 267 -1.65 -21.84 -6.53
CA ASN A 267 -0.48 -22.26 -7.31
C ASN A 267 0.12 -21.09 -8.11
N GLY A 268 -0.15 -19.84 -7.69
CA GLY A 268 0.26 -18.62 -8.40
C GLY A 268 -0.65 -18.23 -9.57
N LEU A 269 -1.65 -19.06 -9.91
CA LEU A 269 -2.64 -18.76 -10.93
C LEU A 269 -3.98 -18.33 -10.33
N PHE A 270 -4.69 -17.48 -11.06
CA PHE A 270 -5.97 -16.90 -10.66
C PHE A 270 -7.07 -17.23 -11.68
N GLY A 271 -8.27 -17.47 -11.17
CA GLY A 271 -9.43 -17.88 -11.91
C GLY A 271 -10.23 -16.76 -12.53
N ASN A 272 -11.53 -17.03 -12.71
CA ASN A 272 -12.45 -16.06 -13.32
C ASN A 272 -12.58 -14.81 -12.47
N LYS A 273 -12.62 -13.66 -13.14
CA LYS A 273 -12.91 -12.39 -12.49
C LYS A 273 -14.39 -12.23 -12.18
N THR A 274 -14.69 -11.76 -10.97
CA THR A 274 -16.00 -11.21 -10.60
C THR A 274 -15.89 -9.70 -10.58
N SER A 275 -16.92 -8.99 -11.07
CA SER A 275 -16.92 -7.53 -11.12
C SER A 275 -18.09 -6.95 -10.32
N TYR A 276 -17.77 -5.97 -9.48
CA TYR A 276 -18.72 -5.19 -8.69
C TYR A 276 -18.69 -3.74 -9.15
N ALA A 277 -19.74 -3.31 -9.86
CA ALA A 277 -19.86 -1.94 -10.33
C ALA A 277 -20.26 -1.01 -9.18
N LEU A 278 -19.54 0.10 -9.00
CA LEU A 278 -19.84 1.10 -7.97
C LEU A 278 -20.85 2.14 -8.47
N GLY A 279 -21.06 2.23 -9.78
CA GLY A 279 -21.87 3.27 -10.41
C GLY A 279 -21.01 4.41 -10.97
N TYR A 280 -21.66 5.46 -11.46
CA TYR A 280 -20.95 6.58 -12.08
C TYR A 280 -20.45 7.59 -11.04
N GLY A 281 -19.19 8.00 -11.18
CA GLY A 281 -18.61 9.13 -10.43
C GLY A 281 -17.88 8.77 -9.14
N TYR A 282 -17.60 7.49 -8.90
CA TYR A 282 -16.89 7.03 -7.70
C TYR A 282 -15.37 6.96 -7.88
N ASP A 283 -14.83 6.76 -9.08
CA ASP A 283 -13.38 6.78 -9.36
C ASP A 283 -12.54 6.05 -8.28
N PRO A 284 -12.77 4.72 -8.08
CA PRO A 284 -12.20 3.99 -6.96
C PRO A 284 -10.67 4.02 -7.01
N TYR A 285 -10.07 4.51 -5.93
CA TYR A 285 -8.65 4.86 -5.91
C TYR A 285 -7.86 3.95 -4.98
N SER A 286 -8.37 3.73 -3.77
CA SER A 286 -7.76 2.88 -2.76
C SER A 286 -8.78 1.92 -2.16
N ILE A 287 -8.31 0.74 -1.75
CA ILE A 287 -9.11 -0.27 -1.07
C ILE A 287 -8.38 -0.77 0.16
N ALA A 288 -9.14 -1.04 1.21
CA ALA A 288 -8.69 -1.73 2.41
C ALA A 288 -9.59 -2.96 2.64
N VAL A 289 -9.01 -4.07 3.08
CA VAL A 289 -9.72 -5.34 3.19
C VAL A 289 -9.61 -5.89 4.61
N THR A 290 -10.74 -6.27 5.19
CA THR A 290 -10.85 -6.83 6.54
C THR A 290 -12.29 -7.28 6.78
N ASP A 291 -12.55 -8.08 7.80
CA ASP A 291 -13.91 -8.41 8.24
C ASP A 291 -14.53 -7.17 8.94
N LEU A 292 -15.32 -6.39 8.21
CA LEU A 292 -15.87 -5.11 8.69
C LEU A 292 -17.12 -5.29 9.57
N ASN A 293 -17.77 -6.44 9.49
CA ASN A 293 -19.04 -6.72 10.15
C ASN A 293 -18.98 -7.90 11.16
N GLN A 294 -17.80 -8.50 11.32
CA GLN A 294 -17.50 -9.64 12.19
C GLN A 294 -18.26 -10.92 11.85
N ASP A 295 -18.56 -11.15 10.56
CA ASP A 295 -19.23 -12.36 10.07
C ASP A 295 -18.26 -13.47 9.60
N GLY A 296 -16.97 -13.20 9.64
CA GLY A 296 -15.90 -14.13 9.25
C GLY A 296 -15.57 -14.12 7.76
N TRP A 297 -16.12 -13.19 6.97
CA TRP A 297 -15.73 -12.98 5.57
C TRP A 297 -14.88 -11.71 5.43
N THR A 298 -13.92 -11.74 4.50
CA THR A 298 -13.13 -10.54 4.19
C THR A 298 -13.99 -9.55 3.39
N ASP A 299 -14.31 -8.40 3.97
CA ASP A 299 -15.01 -7.30 3.30
C ASP A 299 -14.02 -6.31 2.66
N ILE A 300 -14.54 -5.37 1.86
CA ILE A 300 -13.75 -4.33 1.20
C ILE A 300 -14.32 -2.95 1.51
N ALA A 301 -13.50 -2.04 2.03
CA ALA A 301 -13.76 -0.61 2.09
C ALA A 301 -13.05 0.10 0.93
N ILE A 302 -13.72 1.06 0.29
CA ILE A 302 -13.29 1.68 -0.97
C ILE A 302 -13.26 3.19 -0.81
N ALA A 303 -12.08 3.80 -0.97
CA ALA A 303 -11.92 5.25 -1.06
C ALA A 303 -12.07 5.71 -2.52
N CYS A 304 -13.00 6.64 -2.72
CA CYS A 304 -13.46 7.10 -4.03
C CYS A 304 -12.91 8.51 -4.33
N TYR A 305 -12.05 8.65 -5.36
CA TYR A 305 -11.34 9.90 -5.62
C TYR A 305 -12.30 11.04 -5.99
N GLY A 306 -12.07 12.22 -5.41
CA GLY A 306 -12.91 13.40 -5.65
C GLY A 306 -14.28 13.35 -4.98
N THR A 307 -14.50 12.38 -4.08
CA THR A 307 -15.72 12.28 -3.27
C THR A 307 -15.38 12.29 -1.78
N ASP A 308 -16.33 12.68 -0.94
CA ASP A 308 -16.20 12.61 0.53
C ASP A 308 -16.80 11.30 1.08
N HIS A 309 -16.80 10.24 0.26
CA HIS A 309 -17.53 9.00 0.52
C HIS A 309 -16.61 7.77 0.51
N VAL A 310 -16.87 6.85 1.45
CA VAL A 310 -16.29 5.51 1.49
C VAL A 310 -17.40 4.50 1.18
N GLU A 311 -17.22 3.72 0.13
CA GLU A 311 -18.14 2.64 -0.23
C GLU A 311 -17.68 1.32 0.41
N THR A 312 -18.61 0.41 0.71
CA THR A 312 -18.28 -0.92 1.24
C THR A 312 -18.87 -2.02 0.38
N LEU A 313 -18.08 -3.07 0.16
CA LEU A 313 -18.54 -4.32 -0.42
C LEU A 313 -18.45 -5.39 0.66
N ILE A 314 -19.62 -5.75 1.21
CA ILE A 314 -19.75 -6.77 2.23
C ILE A 314 -19.86 -8.15 1.56
N GLN A 315 -18.91 -9.04 1.82
CA GLN A 315 -18.92 -10.41 1.30
C GLN A 315 -19.87 -11.29 2.12
N ARG A 316 -20.49 -12.28 1.46
CA ARG A 316 -21.47 -13.21 2.06
C ARG A 316 -21.46 -14.55 1.33
N CYS A 317 -22.03 -15.55 1.99
CA CYS A 317 -22.29 -16.88 1.41
C CYS A 317 -23.33 -16.91 0.28
#